data_AF-A0AB39KWB0-F1
#
_entry.id   AF-A0AB39KWB0-F1
#
_cell.length_a   1.000
_cell.length_b   1.000
_cell.length_c   1.000
_cell.angle_alpha   90.00
_cell.angle_beta   90.00
_cell.angle_gamma   90.00
#
_symmetry.space_group_name_H-M   'P 1'
#
loop_
_entity.id
_entity.type
_entity.pdbx_description
1 polymer ?
#
loop_
_entity_poly.entity_id
_entity_poly.type
_entity_poly.pdbx_seq_one_letter_code
_entity_poly.pdbx_strand_id
1 'polypeptide(L)'
;MATTENHGVTETTGAPEAHGSGGLPQLQFEHWAGQIVWLLLIFVVLYVVLSKMLLPKVGGAIEGRADKIAGDIADARKLRDEAEVQSQAAAAELAEARGKALRTAADAKAKAQAEAAARQAKEDAALAEKLEAAEARIRASRDAAMGNVKTIASDTAQAITAKLTGKAATSAEVNAALAKLSA
;
A
#
# COMPACT_ATOMS: atom_id res chain seq x y z
N MET A 1 -31.67 -105.37 -9.19
CA MET A 1 -31.79 -105.80 -7.78
C MET A 1 -32.99 -105.10 -7.16
N ALA A 2 -33.47 -105.62 -6.03
CA ALA A 2 -34.81 -105.43 -5.47
C ALA A 2 -35.39 -104.00 -5.36
N THR A 3 -36.65 -103.93 -5.77
CA THR A 3 -37.82 -103.15 -5.30
C THR A 3 -37.85 -102.72 -3.82
N THR A 4 -38.35 -101.50 -3.57
CA THR A 4 -39.48 -101.03 -2.71
C THR A 4 -39.49 -99.48 -2.70
N GLU A 5 -40.51 -98.66 -2.38
CA GLU A 5 -42.00 -98.68 -2.30
C GLU A 5 -42.47 -97.18 -2.26
N ASN A 6 -43.72 -96.72 -2.17
CA ASN A 6 -45.06 -97.29 -1.88
C ASN A 6 -46.15 -96.62 -2.77
N HIS A 7 -47.33 -96.24 -2.23
CA HIS A 7 -48.56 -95.79 -2.92
C HIS A 7 -48.99 -94.33 -2.62
N GLY A 8 -49.94 -93.80 -3.41
CA GLY A 8 -50.65 -92.54 -3.11
C GLY A 8 -51.67 -92.10 -4.18
N VAL A 9 -52.83 -92.76 -4.25
CA VAL A 9 -53.88 -92.52 -5.28
C VAL A 9 -54.74 -91.29 -4.97
N THR A 10 -55.11 -90.50 -5.99
CA THR A 10 -56.53 -90.21 -6.35
C THR A 10 -56.65 -89.43 -7.65
N GLU A 11 -57.46 -89.97 -8.57
CA GLU A 11 -57.91 -89.28 -9.77
C GLU A 11 -59.01 -88.24 -9.44
N THR A 12 -59.14 -87.22 -10.29
CA THR A 12 -60.48 -86.82 -10.73
C THR A 12 -60.45 -86.53 -12.23
N THR A 13 -60.90 -87.51 -13.00
CA THR A 13 -61.07 -87.40 -14.45
C THR A 13 -62.39 -86.71 -14.74
N GLY A 14 -62.33 -85.41 -15.08
CA GLY A 14 -63.41 -84.69 -15.76
C GLY A 14 -63.07 -84.58 -17.25
N ALA A 15 -63.68 -85.43 -18.08
CA ALA A 15 -63.54 -85.41 -19.54
C ALA A 15 -64.91 -85.14 -20.19
N PRO A 16 -64.99 -84.79 -21.48
CA PRO A 16 -64.07 -83.97 -22.27
C PRO A 16 -64.80 -82.85 -23.05
N GLU A 17 -64.13 -81.76 -23.41
CA GLU A 17 -64.65 -80.81 -24.41
C GLU A 17 -63.61 -80.65 -25.54
N ALA A 18 -64.01 -81.04 -26.75
CA ALA A 18 -63.14 -81.05 -27.92
C ALA A 18 -63.33 -79.78 -28.76
N HIS A 19 -62.46 -78.80 -28.55
CA HIS A 19 -62.12 -77.81 -29.57
C HIS A 19 -60.72 -78.17 -30.09
N GLY A 20 -60.48 -78.42 -31.38
CA GLY A 20 -61.02 -77.70 -32.53
C GLY A 20 -59.83 -77.00 -33.18
N SER A 21 -59.55 -77.26 -34.46
CA SER A 21 -58.29 -76.82 -35.11
C SER A 21 -58.15 -75.29 -35.12
N GLY A 22 -57.15 -74.74 -34.43
CA GLY A 22 -57.06 -73.27 -34.25
C GLY A 22 -55.78 -72.69 -33.65
N GLY A 23 -54.60 -73.03 -34.22
CA GLY A 23 -53.34 -72.31 -33.96
C GLY A 23 -52.78 -72.39 -32.53
N LEU A 24 -51.69 -71.65 -32.26
CA LEU A 24 -51.20 -71.49 -30.89
C LEU A 24 -52.16 -70.53 -30.15
N PRO A 25 -52.61 -70.83 -28.91
CA PRO A 25 -53.63 -70.02 -28.21
C PRO A 25 -53.18 -68.57 -27.94
N GLN A 26 -51.87 -68.32 -27.94
CA GLN A 26 -51.25 -67.00 -27.85
C GLN A 26 -51.35 -66.13 -29.12
N LEU A 27 -51.87 -66.65 -30.24
CA LEU A 27 -52.11 -65.93 -31.50
C LEU A 27 -53.61 -65.72 -31.80
N GLN A 28 -54.48 -65.87 -30.80
CA GLN A 28 -55.91 -65.58 -30.94
C GLN A 28 -56.14 -64.06 -30.88
N PHE A 29 -56.34 -63.45 -32.05
CA PHE A 29 -56.50 -61.99 -32.22
C PHE A 29 -57.76 -61.40 -31.56
N GLU A 30 -58.68 -62.24 -31.07
CA GLU A 30 -59.99 -61.85 -30.53
C GLU A 30 -59.89 -60.92 -29.30
N HIS A 31 -58.81 -61.05 -28.51
CA HIS A 31 -58.56 -60.18 -27.35
C HIS A 31 -57.60 -59.00 -27.64
N TRP A 32 -56.98 -58.96 -28.83
CA TRP A 32 -55.98 -57.93 -29.16
C TRP A 32 -56.58 -56.53 -29.22
N ALA A 33 -57.81 -56.39 -29.72
CA ALA A 33 -58.48 -55.09 -29.79
C ALA A 33 -58.68 -54.47 -28.39
N GLY A 34 -59.15 -55.26 -27.41
CA GLY A 34 -59.30 -54.81 -26.03
C GLY A 34 -57.97 -54.45 -25.38
N GLN A 35 -56.93 -55.27 -25.59
CA GLN A 35 -55.58 -55.00 -25.08
C GLN A 35 -54.98 -53.73 -25.69
N ILE A 36 -55.16 -53.48 -26.98
CA ILE A 36 -54.69 -52.26 -27.66
C ILE A 36 -55.42 -51.02 -27.12
N VAL A 37 -56.75 -51.07 -26.93
CA VAL A 37 -57.52 -49.96 -26.35
C VAL A 37 -57.05 -49.65 -24.92
N TRP A 38 -56.82 -50.68 -24.11
CA TRP A 38 -56.32 -50.48 -22.73
C TRP A 38 -54.88 -49.95 -22.72
N LEU A 39 -54.01 -50.46 -23.61
CA LEU A 39 -52.62 -50.01 -23.76
C LEU A 39 -52.56 -48.54 -24.22
N LEU A 40 -53.42 -48.13 -25.15
CA LEU A 40 -53.58 -46.73 -25.53
C LEU A 40 -54.07 -45.86 -24.37
N LEU A 41 -55.02 -46.34 -23.57
CA LEU A 41 -55.53 -45.59 -22.41
C LEU A 41 -54.42 -45.35 -21.37
N ILE A 42 -53.67 -46.38 -20.97
CA ILE A 42 -52.54 -46.21 -20.03
C ILE A 42 -51.40 -45.37 -20.65
N PHE A 43 -51.15 -45.49 -21.96
CA PHE A 43 -50.14 -44.72 -22.66
C PHE A 43 -50.49 -43.23 -22.69
N VAL A 44 -51.75 -42.88 -22.97
CA VAL A 44 -52.22 -41.48 -22.93
C VAL A 44 -52.14 -40.92 -21.51
N VAL A 45 -52.54 -41.67 -20.49
CA VAL A 45 -52.40 -41.26 -19.08
C VAL A 45 -50.93 -41.02 -18.73
N LEU A 46 -50.04 -41.96 -19.06
CA LEU A 46 -48.60 -41.85 -18.83
C LEU A 46 -47.99 -40.65 -19.58
N TYR A 47 -48.34 -40.47 -20.84
CA TYR A 47 -47.90 -39.34 -21.66
C TYR A 47 -48.29 -38.00 -21.05
N VAL A 48 -49.55 -37.86 -20.58
CA VAL A 48 -50.01 -36.64 -19.90
C VAL A 48 -49.23 -36.39 -18.61
N VAL A 49 -48.96 -37.43 -17.80
CA VAL A 49 -48.15 -37.28 -16.57
C VAL A 49 -46.71 -36.87 -16.89
N LEU A 50 -46.08 -37.46 -17.90
CA LEU A 50 -44.72 -37.07 -18.32
C LEU A 50 -44.68 -35.64 -18.85
N SER A 51 -45.61 -35.29 -19.74
CA SER A 51 -45.75 -33.98 -20.37
C SER A 51 -46.02 -32.85 -19.36
N LYS A 52 -46.99 -33.04 -18.46
CA LYS A 52 -47.40 -31.99 -17.50
C LYS A 52 -46.62 -31.97 -16.20
N MET A 53 -45.92 -33.04 -15.81
CA MET A 53 -45.28 -33.10 -14.48
C MET A 53 -43.77 -33.39 -14.51
N LEU A 54 -43.28 -34.38 -15.25
CA LEU A 54 -41.84 -34.70 -15.26
C LEU A 54 -41.04 -33.70 -16.09
N LEU A 55 -41.45 -33.44 -17.33
CA LEU A 55 -40.79 -32.51 -18.25
C LEU A 55 -40.59 -31.10 -17.66
N PRO A 56 -41.62 -30.41 -17.09
CA PRO A 56 -41.42 -29.09 -16.50
C PRO A 56 -40.54 -29.10 -15.23
N LYS A 57 -40.51 -30.20 -14.47
CA LYS A 57 -39.62 -30.33 -13.30
C LYS A 57 -38.15 -30.46 -13.69
N VAL A 58 -37.85 -31.20 -14.77
CA VAL A 58 -36.49 -31.30 -15.32
C VAL A 58 -36.08 -29.98 -15.98
N GLY A 59 -36.97 -29.37 -16.78
CA GLY A 59 -36.73 -28.06 -17.41
C GLY A 59 -36.39 -26.98 -16.38
N GLY A 60 -37.22 -26.78 -15.36
CA GLY A 60 -36.97 -25.80 -14.31
C GLY A 60 -35.70 -26.05 -13.48
N ALA A 61 -35.25 -27.30 -13.38
CA ALA A 61 -33.97 -27.62 -12.72
C ALA A 61 -32.74 -27.29 -13.60
N ILE A 62 -32.89 -27.30 -14.93
CA ILE A 62 -31.87 -26.86 -15.88
C ILE A 62 -31.83 -25.33 -15.93
N GLU A 63 -33.00 -24.69 -16.11
CA GLU A 63 -33.15 -23.22 -16.11
C GLU A 63 -32.57 -22.61 -14.83
N GLY A 64 -32.98 -23.11 -13.65
CA GLY A 64 -32.49 -22.60 -12.37
C GLY A 64 -30.99 -22.82 -12.12
N ARG A 65 -30.34 -23.77 -12.82
CA ARG A 65 -28.88 -23.89 -12.82
C ARG A 65 -28.23 -22.90 -13.77
N ALA A 66 -28.79 -22.70 -14.97
CA ALA A 66 -28.33 -21.71 -15.93
C ALA A 66 -28.42 -20.29 -15.34
N ASP A 67 -29.54 -19.95 -14.70
CA ASP A 67 -29.77 -18.68 -14.01
C ASP A 67 -28.76 -18.45 -12.88
N LYS A 68 -28.48 -19.47 -12.05
CA LYS A 68 -27.46 -19.35 -11.01
C LYS A 68 -26.07 -19.14 -11.59
N ILE A 69 -25.66 -19.93 -12.57
CA ILE A 69 -24.35 -19.78 -13.22
C ILE A 69 -24.23 -18.39 -13.88
N ALA A 70 -25.29 -17.90 -14.54
CA ALA A 70 -25.31 -16.56 -15.13
C ALA A 70 -25.21 -15.46 -14.06
N GLY A 71 -25.94 -15.60 -12.94
CA GLY A 71 -25.86 -14.71 -11.78
C GLY A 71 -24.47 -14.70 -11.14
N ASP A 72 -23.93 -15.87 -10.81
CA ASP A 72 -22.60 -16.03 -10.21
C ASP A 72 -21.49 -15.44 -11.11
N ILE A 73 -21.60 -15.59 -12.44
CA ILE A 73 -20.68 -14.97 -13.41
C ILE A 73 -20.86 -13.45 -13.47
N ALA A 74 -22.10 -12.95 -13.40
CA ALA A 74 -22.37 -11.50 -13.41
C ALA A 74 -21.85 -10.84 -12.12
N ASP A 75 -22.08 -11.44 -10.96
CA ASP A 75 -21.58 -10.98 -9.67
C ASP A 75 -20.05 -11.07 -9.60
N ALA A 76 -19.44 -12.18 -10.04
CA ALA A 76 -17.97 -12.29 -10.11
C ALA A 76 -17.35 -11.24 -11.06
N ARG A 77 -18.01 -10.92 -12.18
CA ARG A 77 -17.59 -9.82 -13.06
C ARG A 77 -17.69 -8.47 -12.34
N LYS A 78 -18.84 -8.18 -11.72
CA LYS A 78 -19.06 -6.94 -10.97
C LYS A 78 -18.02 -6.76 -9.86
N LEU A 79 -17.78 -7.78 -9.04
CA LEU A 79 -16.77 -7.74 -7.97
C LEU A 79 -15.35 -7.53 -8.52
N ARG A 80 -15.01 -8.12 -9.67
CA ARG A 80 -13.74 -7.86 -10.36
C ARG A 80 -13.63 -6.41 -10.85
N ASP A 81 -14.69 -5.87 -11.46
CA ASP A 81 -14.72 -4.48 -11.92
C ASP A 81 -14.60 -3.49 -10.74
N GLU A 82 -15.32 -3.73 -9.65
CA GLU A 82 -15.21 -2.94 -8.42
C GLU A 82 -13.81 -3.03 -7.80
N ALA A 83 -13.22 -4.23 -7.71
CA ALA A 83 -11.87 -4.42 -7.20
C ALA A 83 -10.80 -3.73 -8.05
N GLU A 84 -10.93 -3.77 -9.38
CA GLU A 84 -10.03 -3.10 -10.31
C GLU A 84 -10.10 -1.57 -10.16
N VAL A 85 -11.32 -1.00 -10.09
CA VAL A 85 -11.52 0.44 -9.86
C VAL A 85 -10.91 0.87 -8.52
N GLN A 86 -11.15 0.11 -7.44
CA GLN A 86 -10.58 0.40 -6.13
C GLN A 86 -9.04 0.24 -6.10
N SER A 87 -8.49 -0.73 -6.84
CA SER A 87 -7.05 -0.90 -6.98
C SER A 87 -6.40 0.29 -7.68
N GLN A 88 -6.99 0.75 -8.78
CA GLN A 88 -6.51 1.93 -9.52
C GLN A 88 -6.63 3.21 -8.68
N ALA A 89 -7.74 3.39 -7.93
CA ALA A 89 -7.91 4.52 -7.02
C ALA A 89 -6.84 4.52 -5.91
N ALA A 90 -6.65 3.39 -5.22
CA ALA A 90 -5.62 3.27 -4.17
C ALA A 90 -4.19 3.45 -4.70
N ALA A 91 -3.90 2.99 -5.93
CA ALA A 91 -2.62 3.22 -6.58
C ALA A 91 -2.39 4.71 -6.92
N ALA A 92 -3.42 5.41 -7.39
CA ALA A 92 -3.37 6.84 -7.66
C ALA A 92 -3.19 7.67 -6.38
N GLU A 93 -3.96 7.37 -5.33
CA GLU A 93 -3.83 8.01 -4.01
C GLU A 93 -2.44 7.80 -3.41
N LEU A 94 -1.88 6.57 -3.50
CA LEU A 94 -0.53 6.29 -3.02
C LEU A 94 0.55 7.03 -3.82
N ALA A 95 0.38 7.16 -5.14
CA ALA A 95 1.28 7.94 -5.99
C ALA A 95 1.22 9.44 -5.64
N GLU A 96 0.02 9.99 -5.45
CA GLU A 96 -0.18 11.38 -5.06
C GLU A 96 0.37 11.67 -3.66
N ALA A 97 0.11 10.78 -2.69
CA ALA A 97 0.61 10.90 -1.32
C ALA A 97 2.15 10.86 -1.28
N ARG A 98 2.79 9.97 -2.06
CA ARG A 98 4.26 9.94 -2.23
C ARG A 98 4.78 11.22 -2.89
N GLY A 99 4.12 11.70 -3.94
CA GLY A 99 4.47 12.97 -4.60
C GLY A 99 4.40 14.17 -3.65
N LYS A 100 3.31 14.27 -2.88
CA LYS A 100 3.11 15.28 -1.82
C LYS A 100 4.20 15.19 -0.75
N ALA A 101 4.50 13.98 -0.24
CA ALA A 101 5.52 13.79 0.78
C ALA A 101 6.93 14.19 0.29
N LEU A 102 7.31 13.78 -0.93
CA LEU A 102 8.59 14.16 -1.54
C LEU A 102 8.71 15.67 -1.75
N ARG A 103 7.62 16.32 -2.21
CA ARG A 103 7.61 17.78 -2.40
C ARG A 103 7.72 18.52 -1.07
N THR A 104 6.94 18.15 -0.06
CA THR A 104 7.04 18.72 1.30
C THR A 104 8.43 18.54 1.91
N ALA A 105 9.08 17.38 1.70
CA ALA A 105 10.44 17.14 2.17
C ALA A 105 11.48 18.01 1.43
N ALA A 106 11.32 18.22 0.12
CA ALA A 106 12.15 19.13 -0.66
C ALA A 106 11.97 20.59 -0.23
N ASP A 107 10.73 21.05 -0.08
CA ASP A 107 10.38 22.40 0.35
C ASP A 107 10.92 22.69 1.77
N ALA A 108 10.76 21.75 2.70
CA ALA A 108 11.29 21.86 4.06
C ALA A 108 12.83 21.91 4.07
N LYS A 109 13.51 21.10 3.24
CA LYS A 109 14.97 21.14 3.10
C LYS A 109 15.46 22.46 2.51
N ALA A 110 14.81 22.95 1.46
CA ALA A 110 15.14 24.23 0.83
C ALA A 110 14.96 25.40 1.81
N LYS A 111 13.85 25.41 2.57
CA LYS A 111 13.60 26.41 3.62
C LYS A 111 14.65 26.35 4.72
N ALA A 112 14.98 25.17 5.24
CA ALA A 112 16.00 25.00 6.27
C ALA A 112 17.40 25.46 5.79
N GLN A 113 17.75 25.19 4.52
CA GLN A 113 19.00 25.68 3.92
C GLN A 113 19.01 27.21 3.79
N ALA A 114 17.90 27.82 3.36
CA ALA A 114 17.77 29.28 3.28
C ALA A 114 17.86 29.96 4.65
N GLU A 115 17.20 29.41 5.68
CA GLU A 115 17.26 29.90 7.05
C GLU A 115 18.66 29.74 7.65
N ALA A 116 19.34 28.62 7.40
CA ALA A 116 20.73 28.41 7.83
C ALA A 116 21.69 29.40 7.17
N ALA A 117 21.59 29.62 5.85
CA ALA A 117 22.42 30.60 5.14
C ALA A 117 22.16 32.04 5.62
N ALA A 118 20.89 32.42 5.81
CA ALA A 118 20.51 33.72 6.33
C ALA A 118 20.98 33.95 7.77
N ARG A 119 21.02 32.89 8.60
CA ARG A 119 21.60 32.96 9.94
C ARG A 119 23.12 33.07 9.89
N GLN A 120 23.79 32.25 9.09
CA GLN A 120 25.25 32.30 8.93
C GLN A 120 25.71 33.72 8.54
N ALA A 121 25.09 34.32 7.51
CA ALA A 121 25.41 35.68 7.08
C ALA A 121 25.21 36.76 8.17
N LYS A 122 24.24 36.59 9.08
CA LYS A 122 24.03 37.50 10.23
C LYS A 122 25.10 37.32 11.31
N GLU A 123 25.45 36.08 11.63
CA GLU A 123 26.49 35.77 12.62
C GLU A 123 27.86 36.22 12.10
N ASP A 124 28.17 36.01 10.81
CA ASP A 124 29.40 36.47 10.14
C ASP A 124 29.52 38.01 10.16
N ALA A 125 28.44 38.73 9.88
CA ALA A 125 28.41 40.20 9.97
C ALA A 125 28.64 40.68 11.42
N ALA A 126 27.99 40.06 12.40
CA ALA A 126 28.16 40.37 13.82
C ALA A 126 29.56 40.00 14.35
N LEU A 127 30.21 38.98 13.77
CA LEU A 127 31.60 38.64 14.06
C LEU A 127 32.57 39.66 13.46
N ALA A 128 32.33 40.12 12.23
CA ALA A 128 33.15 41.16 11.59
C ALA A 128 33.10 42.48 12.38
N GLU A 129 31.92 42.92 12.83
CA GLU A 129 31.77 44.12 13.67
C GLU A 129 32.52 43.99 15.01
N LYS A 130 32.41 42.82 15.67
CA LYS A 130 33.17 42.53 16.90
C LYS A 130 34.68 42.49 16.67
N LEU A 131 35.13 42.02 15.51
CA LEU A 131 36.55 41.95 15.16
C LEU A 131 37.12 43.37 14.96
N GLU A 132 36.46 44.21 14.18
CA GLU A 132 36.83 45.63 14.01
C GLU A 132 36.85 46.38 15.36
N ALA A 133 35.82 46.19 16.20
CA ALA A 133 35.78 46.81 17.53
C ALA A 133 36.92 46.32 18.46
N ALA A 134 37.25 45.03 18.39
CA ALA A 134 38.37 44.47 19.14
C ALA A 134 39.73 44.99 18.62
N GLU A 135 39.92 45.06 17.30
CA GLU A 135 41.12 45.63 16.69
C GLU A 135 41.30 47.10 17.03
N ALA A 136 40.25 47.92 16.96
CA ALA A 136 40.28 49.32 17.37
C ALA A 136 40.68 49.47 18.84
N ARG A 137 40.14 48.63 19.73
CA ARG A 137 40.52 48.60 21.15
C ARG A 137 41.97 48.15 21.38
N ILE A 138 42.46 47.18 20.62
CA ILE A 138 43.86 46.72 20.66
C ILE A 138 44.80 47.84 20.19
N ARG A 139 44.48 48.52 19.08
CA ARG A 139 45.26 49.66 18.57
C ARG A 139 45.31 50.79 19.61
N ALA A 140 44.17 51.20 20.15
CA ALA A 140 44.12 52.24 21.19
C ALA A 140 44.90 51.86 22.47
N SER A 141 44.82 50.59 22.90
CA SER A 141 45.61 50.07 24.04
C SER A 141 47.12 50.09 23.74
N ARG A 142 47.53 49.68 22.54
CA ARG A 142 48.92 49.73 22.09
C ARG A 142 49.44 51.17 22.06
N ASP A 143 48.67 52.09 21.52
CA ASP A 143 49.09 53.48 21.37
C ASP A 143 49.19 54.19 22.74
N ALA A 144 48.27 53.90 23.66
CA ALA A 144 48.35 54.35 25.05
C ALA A 144 49.58 53.76 25.79
N ALA A 145 49.85 52.46 25.62
CA ALA A 145 51.04 51.82 26.19
C ALA A 145 52.34 52.41 25.64
N MET A 146 52.42 52.66 24.32
CA MET A 146 53.57 53.32 23.69
C MET A 146 53.74 54.77 24.17
N GLY A 147 52.65 55.50 24.41
CA GLY A 147 52.66 56.82 25.05
C GLY A 147 53.28 56.76 26.44
N ASN A 148 52.84 55.82 27.28
CA ASN A 148 53.40 55.61 28.62
C ASN A 148 54.89 55.24 28.59
N VAL A 149 55.31 54.39 27.66
CA VAL A 149 56.74 54.06 27.43
C VAL A 149 57.55 55.31 27.07
N LYS A 150 57.02 56.20 26.21
CA LYS A 150 57.68 57.45 25.85
C LYS A 150 57.86 58.39 27.05
N THR A 151 56.84 58.50 27.92
CA THR A 151 56.92 59.27 29.17
C THR A 151 57.98 58.69 30.10
N ILE A 152 57.92 57.39 30.39
CA ILE A 152 58.89 56.70 31.26
C ILE A 152 60.32 56.85 30.71
N ALA A 153 60.52 56.76 29.40
CA ALA A 153 61.82 56.96 28.76
C ALA A 153 62.33 58.41 28.91
N SER A 154 61.46 59.42 28.76
CA SER A 154 61.80 60.82 28.99
C SER A 154 62.21 61.08 30.44
N ASP A 155 61.41 60.61 31.40
CA ASP A 155 61.66 60.79 32.83
C ASP A 155 62.96 60.08 33.27
N THR A 156 63.20 58.89 32.74
CA THR A 156 64.45 58.13 32.97
C THR A 156 65.65 58.86 32.37
N ALA A 157 65.53 59.42 31.16
CA ALA A 157 66.60 60.20 30.52
C ALA A 157 66.91 61.49 31.30
N GLN A 158 65.90 62.19 31.83
CA GLN A 158 66.09 63.34 32.72
C GLN A 158 66.84 62.94 34.00
N ALA A 159 66.40 61.86 34.67
CA ALA A 159 67.02 61.38 35.90
C ALA A 159 68.50 60.98 35.69
N ILE A 160 68.81 60.27 34.60
CA ILE A 160 70.18 59.89 34.23
C ILE A 160 71.03 61.14 33.93
N THR A 161 70.50 62.10 33.16
CA THR A 161 71.22 63.34 32.80
C THR A 161 71.50 64.20 34.03
N ALA A 162 70.54 64.32 34.95
CA ALA A 162 70.71 65.03 36.21
C ALA A 162 71.78 64.37 37.11
N LYS A 163 71.80 63.03 37.17
CA LYS A 163 72.83 62.26 37.90
C LYS A 163 74.23 62.40 37.31
N LEU A 164 74.37 62.51 35.98
CA LEU A 164 75.67 62.61 35.30
C LEU A 164 76.23 64.03 35.26
N THR A 165 75.39 65.06 35.09
CA THR A 165 75.84 66.44 34.83
C THR A 165 75.69 67.38 36.02
N GLY A 166 74.99 66.95 37.09
CA GLY A 166 74.70 67.78 38.26
C GLY A 166 73.67 68.90 38.02
N LYS A 167 73.12 69.01 36.80
CA LYS A 167 72.02 69.93 36.46
C LYS A 167 70.86 69.14 35.87
N ALA A 168 69.63 69.46 36.28
CA ALA A 168 68.45 68.87 35.68
C ALA A 168 68.27 69.42 34.25
N ALA A 169 68.29 68.55 33.25
CA ALA A 169 67.84 68.89 31.90
C ALA A 169 66.33 69.17 31.95
N THR A 170 65.89 70.26 31.33
CA THR A 170 64.49 70.65 31.38
C THR A 170 63.63 69.76 30.46
N SER A 171 62.34 69.60 30.78
CA SER A 171 61.41 68.86 29.93
C SER A 171 61.29 69.43 28.51
N ALA A 172 61.62 70.70 28.29
CA ALA A 172 61.68 71.29 26.95
C ALA A 172 62.87 70.73 26.14
N GLU A 173 64.05 70.65 26.74
CA GLU A 173 65.27 70.16 26.09
C GLU A 173 65.20 68.67 25.75
N VAL A 174 64.71 67.84 26.68
CA VAL A 174 64.55 66.40 26.46
C VAL A 174 63.49 66.09 25.39
N ASN A 175 62.36 66.81 25.40
CA ASN A 175 61.36 66.65 24.34
C ASN A 175 61.87 67.15 22.97
N ALA A 176 62.66 68.23 22.92
CA ALA A 176 63.27 68.71 21.68
C ALA A 176 64.31 67.72 21.13
N ALA A 177 65.07 67.04 22.00
CA ALA A 177 66.00 65.98 21.60
C ALA A 177 65.26 64.72 21.10
N LEU A 178 64.20 64.29 21.80
CA LEU A 178 63.35 63.17 21.36
C LEU A 178 62.67 63.45 20.01
N ALA A 179 62.19 64.67 19.79
CA ALA A 179 61.55 65.06 18.52
C ALA A 179 62.52 64.99 17.33
N LYS A 180 63.81 65.31 17.53
CA LYS A 180 64.86 65.18 16.51
C LYS A 180 65.27 63.73 16.23
N LEU A 181 64.96 62.79 17.13
CA LEU A 181 65.25 61.36 16.96
C LEU A 181 64.07 60.61 16.29
N SER A 182 62.86 61.16 16.37
CA SER A 182 61.64 60.58 15.79
C SER A 182 61.22 61.20 14.44
N ALA A 183 62.12 61.94 13.80
CA ALA A 183 61.95 62.55 12.48
C ALA A 183 62.89 61.89 11.47
#